data_AF-Q0IQD3-F1
#
_entry.id   AF-Q0IQD3-F1
#
_cell.length_a   1.000
_cell.length_b   1.000
_cell.length_c   1.000
_cell.angle_alpha   90.00
_cell.angle_beta   90.00
_cell.angle_gamma   90.00
#
_symmetry.space_group_name_H-M   'P 1'
#
loop_
_entity.id
_entity.type
_entity.pdbx_description
1 polymer ?
#
loop_
_entity_poly.entity_id
_entity_poly.type
_entity_poly.pdbx_seq_one_letter_code
_entity_poly.pdbx_strand_id
1 'polypeptide(L)'
;CFEAGANTSNIDPWSIIGDESSVHVTTDRSSCFSQNPVAVRIEVVCDDCPAGGVGIYNPGFWGMNVEEGKAYNLVMHIRSLESVELTASLTCSNGSQNLASNSVRETNLSTWTKIELQLLAQGTCRTSRLELTTRKRGVIWLDQVSLMPSETYKGHGFRKELMYMLLDLKPRFLRFPGGCFVEGNWLKNAFRWKETIGPWEERPGHYGDVWHYWTDDGLGYYELLELAEDLGANPVWVLNIGMSHHDAVNGTMLAPFIKDATDSLEFAKGSDKSTWGSVRATMGHPEPFPLKYVALGNEDCAPFKLIYRENYPKFYNAIKEAYPDIQIISNCDGSSGPLDHPADLYDYHIYENASTVFFKKNEFDRTSRNGPKVFVSEYAVNGEDAGNGSLLASLAEAAFLIGLEKNSDVVQMACYAPLFVNDNDRVWNPDAIVFNSWQQYGTPSYWMQTYFRESSGAMIHPIMISSSYSDLLAASAITWQDAENTFLRVKIVNFGPNAVNLTISSSGLQAGVDTAKSTVTVLTSSNLLDENSFSEPNKVVPVASELPNAAEQMQVLHFPYSICSFDLALV
;
A
#
# COMPACT_ATOMS: atom_id res chain seq x y z
N CYS A 1 -9.63 1.05 -17.44
CA CYS A 1 -10.22 0.12 -18.43
C CYS A 1 -11.75 0.13 -18.32
N PHE A 2 -12.48 -0.13 -19.42
CA PHE A 2 -13.90 -0.53 -19.31
C PHE A 2 -13.91 -1.89 -18.64
N GLU A 3 -14.69 -2.06 -17.57
CA GLU A 3 -14.68 -3.24 -16.67
C GLU A 3 -14.17 -4.50 -17.39
N ALA A 4 -12.88 -4.80 -17.20
CA ALA A 4 -12.29 -6.02 -17.69
C ALA A 4 -13.10 -7.19 -17.10
N GLY A 5 -13.28 -8.29 -17.81
CA GLY A 5 -13.89 -9.51 -17.27
C GLY A 5 -15.39 -9.51 -16.86
N ALA A 6 -16.09 -8.37 -16.68
CA ALA A 6 -17.49 -8.38 -16.25
C ALA A 6 -18.46 -8.61 -17.43
N ASN A 7 -19.48 -9.46 -17.20
CA ASN A 7 -20.55 -9.77 -18.17
C ASN A 7 -21.57 -8.62 -18.35
N THR A 8 -21.18 -7.39 -18.03
CA THR A 8 -22.08 -6.26 -17.85
C THR A 8 -22.09 -5.40 -19.11
N SER A 9 -23.29 -5.01 -19.56
CA SER A 9 -23.49 -3.96 -20.56
C SER A 9 -23.25 -2.56 -19.98
N ASN A 10 -22.31 -2.44 -19.05
CA ASN A 10 -22.03 -1.25 -18.27
C ASN A 10 -20.79 -0.54 -18.83
N ILE A 11 -20.84 0.78 -18.89
CA ILE A 11 -19.69 1.61 -19.26
C ILE A 11 -19.04 2.27 -18.05
N ASP A 12 -19.52 2.03 -16.82
CA ASP A 12 -18.94 2.60 -15.60
C ASP A 12 -17.40 2.43 -15.54
N PRO A 13 -16.64 3.43 -15.07
CA PRO A 13 -17.07 4.75 -14.58
C PRO A 13 -17.26 5.81 -15.69
N TRP A 14 -17.40 5.40 -16.95
CA TRP A 14 -17.59 6.31 -18.07
C TRP A 14 -19.02 6.83 -18.18
N SER A 15 -19.16 8.00 -18.79
CA SER A 15 -20.44 8.66 -18.99
C SER A 15 -20.53 9.26 -20.40
N ILE A 16 -21.75 9.42 -20.90
CA ILE A 16 -22.01 9.89 -22.27
C ILE A 16 -21.92 11.43 -22.33
N ILE A 17 -21.28 11.95 -23.38
CA ILE A 17 -21.36 13.35 -23.81
C ILE A 17 -22.30 13.40 -25.01
N GLY A 18 -23.48 13.99 -24.83
CA GLY A 18 -24.55 14.02 -25.84
C GLY A 18 -25.82 13.37 -25.30
N ASP A 19 -26.75 13.09 -26.19
CA ASP A 19 -28.04 12.45 -25.91
C ASP A 19 -28.35 11.37 -26.96
N GLU A 20 -29.46 10.64 -26.77
CA GLU A 20 -29.88 9.59 -27.71
C GLU A 20 -30.17 10.09 -29.13
N SER A 21 -30.36 11.39 -29.33
CA SER A 21 -30.54 11.96 -30.68
C SER A 21 -29.22 12.16 -31.43
N SER A 22 -28.09 12.04 -30.73
CA SER A 22 -26.77 12.39 -31.24
C SER A 22 -25.74 11.28 -31.12
N VAL A 23 -25.78 10.46 -30.06
CA VAL A 23 -24.86 9.35 -29.84
C VAL A 23 -25.51 8.17 -29.11
N HIS A 24 -25.18 6.97 -29.53
CA HIS A 24 -25.48 5.71 -28.84
C HIS A 24 -24.18 5.06 -28.39
N VAL A 25 -24.07 4.77 -27.09
CA VAL A 25 -22.89 4.13 -26.50
C VAL A 25 -23.28 2.78 -25.91
N THR A 26 -22.59 1.73 -26.32
CA THR A 26 -22.81 0.35 -25.86
C THR A 26 -21.48 -0.35 -25.64
N THR A 27 -21.47 -1.49 -24.96
CA THR A 27 -20.32 -2.41 -24.93
C THR A 27 -20.62 -3.67 -25.75
N ASP A 28 -19.58 -4.23 -26.36
CA ASP A 28 -19.66 -5.53 -27.04
C ASP A 28 -18.37 -6.34 -26.86
N ARG A 29 -18.41 -7.63 -27.21
CA ARG A 29 -17.28 -8.56 -27.06
C ARG A 29 -16.33 -8.56 -28.26
N SER A 30 -15.90 -7.38 -28.72
CA SER A 30 -15.11 -7.25 -29.95
C SER A 30 -13.68 -6.78 -29.76
N SER A 31 -13.20 -6.67 -28.51
CA SER A 31 -11.82 -6.36 -28.16
C SER A 31 -10.80 -7.21 -28.92
N CYS A 32 -9.62 -6.66 -29.16
CA CYS A 32 -8.48 -7.43 -29.67
C CYS A 32 -7.77 -8.28 -28.61
N PHE A 33 -8.10 -8.09 -27.33
CA PHE A 33 -7.49 -8.80 -26.20
C PHE A 33 -8.42 -9.91 -25.72
N SER A 34 -8.01 -11.17 -25.89
CA SER A 34 -8.87 -12.32 -25.57
C SER A 34 -9.22 -12.44 -24.08
N GLN A 35 -8.33 -11.94 -23.21
CA GLN A 35 -8.53 -11.91 -21.75
C GLN A 35 -9.39 -10.73 -21.30
N ASN A 36 -9.50 -9.69 -22.14
CA ASN A 36 -10.29 -8.49 -21.91
C ASN A 36 -11.28 -8.28 -23.05
N PRO A 37 -12.28 -9.18 -23.23
CA PRO A 37 -13.03 -9.25 -24.47
C PRO A 37 -13.95 -8.03 -24.73
N VAL A 38 -14.18 -7.18 -23.74
CA VAL A 38 -15.15 -6.08 -23.78
C VAL A 38 -14.52 -4.83 -24.38
N ALA A 39 -15.16 -4.26 -25.40
CA ALA A 39 -14.84 -2.97 -25.98
C ALA A 39 -16.06 -2.04 -25.94
N VAL A 40 -15.83 -0.73 -25.88
CA VAL A 40 -16.90 0.26 -26.04
C VAL A 40 -17.10 0.58 -27.50
N ARG A 41 -18.37 0.61 -27.91
CA ARG A 41 -18.83 1.02 -29.23
C ARG A 41 -19.59 2.34 -29.10
N ILE A 42 -19.08 3.37 -29.76
CA ILE A 42 -19.68 4.69 -29.88
C ILE A 42 -20.24 4.83 -31.29
N GLU A 43 -21.55 4.97 -31.41
CA GLU A 43 -22.24 5.22 -32.67
C GLU A 43 -22.78 6.65 -32.67
N VAL A 44 -22.19 7.50 -33.50
CA VAL A 44 -22.57 8.90 -33.65
C VAL A 44 -23.58 9.02 -34.78
N VAL A 45 -24.77 9.52 -34.46
CA VAL A 45 -25.91 9.59 -35.38
C VAL A 45 -26.30 11.02 -35.76
N CYS A 46 -25.76 12.05 -35.09
CA CYS A 46 -25.98 13.44 -35.51
C CYS A 46 -25.28 13.75 -36.83
N ASP A 47 -25.96 14.50 -37.72
CA ASP A 47 -25.31 15.13 -38.88
C ASP A 47 -24.68 16.47 -38.48
N ASP A 48 -25.40 17.26 -37.68
CA ASP A 48 -24.96 18.53 -37.12
C ASP A 48 -24.69 18.39 -35.61
N CYS A 49 -23.61 17.69 -35.27
CA CYS A 49 -23.25 17.48 -33.87
C CYS A 49 -22.89 18.81 -33.16
N PRO A 50 -23.15 18.95 -31.85
CA PRO A 50 -22.77 20.13 -31.07
C PRO A 50 -21.30 20.54 -31.25
N ALA A 51 -21.00 21.83 -31.04
CA ALA A 51 -19.63 22.33 -31.15
C ALA A 51 -18.63 21.63 -30.20
N GLY A 52 -19.06 21.09 -29.06
CA GLY A 52 -18.18 20.27 -28.19
C GLY A 52 -17.90 18.85 -28.71
N GLY A 53 -18.61 18.41 -29.74
CA GLY A 53 -18.70 17.00 -30.13
C GLY A 53 -19.58 16.18 -29.20
N VAL A 54 -19.72 14.91 -29.53
CA VAL A 54 -20.39 13.88 -28.73
C VAL A 54 -19.47 12.67 -28.55
N GLY A 55 -19.70 11.86 -27.52
CA GLY A 55 -18.85 10.72 -27.19
C GLY A 55 -18.97 10.31 -25.73
N ILE A 56 -17.84 10.13 -25.06
CA ILE A 56 -17.77 9.68 -23.66
C ILE A 56 -16.76 10.47 -22.85
N TYR A 57 -16.88 10.43 -21.52
CA TYR A 57 -15.85 10.89 -20.60
C TYR A 57 -15.62 9.92 -19.45
N ASN A 58 -14.42 9.95 -18.87
CA ASN A 58 -14.03 9.25 -17.65
C ASN A 58 -13.64 10.27 -16.58
N PRO A 59 -14.27 10.25 -15.38
CA PRO A 59 -13.97 11.19 -14.30
C PRO A 59 -12.66 10.87 -13.56
N GLY A 60 -12.01 9.73 -13.86
CA GLY A 60 -10.93 9.18 -13.05
C GLY A 60 -11.43 8.67 -11.70
N PHE A 61 -10.51 8.43 -10.78
CA PHE A 61 -10.84 8.08 -9.39
C PHE A 61 -11.20 9.36 -8.61
N TRP A 62 -12.47 9.77 -8.73
CA TRP A 62 -13.02 11.02 -8.17
C TRP A 62 -12.27 12.29 -8.60
N GLY A 63 -11.84 12.31 -9.85
CA GLY A 63 -11.10 13.42 -10.45
C GLY A 63 -9.67 13.06 -10.83
N MET A 64 -9.13 13.81 -11.79
CA MET A 64 -7.72 13.74 -12.19
C MET A 64 -7.02 15.06 -11.88
N ASN A 65 -5.83 15.00 -11.29
CA ASN A 65 -4.99 16.17 -11.07
C ASN A 65 -4.23 16.55 -12.35
N VAL A 66 -4.77 17.54 -13.07
CA VAL A 66 -4.14 18.11 -14.26
C VAL A 66 -3.44 19.41 -13.88
N GLU A 67 -2.17 19.55 -14.22
CA GLU A 67 -1.33 20.69 -13.88
C GLU A 67 -0.75 21.33 -15.13
N GLU A 68 -0.79 22.66 -15.19
CA GLU A 68 -0.26 23.45 -16.30
C GLU A 68 1.21 23.13 -16.57
N GLY A 69 1.56 22.99 -17.85
CA GLY A 69 2.91 22.68 -18.30
C GLY A 69 3.28 21.20 -18.20
N LYS A 70 2.49 20.34 -17.54
CA LYS A 70 2.73 18.90 -17.50
C LYS A 70 2.13 18.19 -18.71
N ALA A 71 2.76 17.09 -19.09
CA ALA A 71 2.30 16.21 -20.14
C ALA A 71 1.63 14.96 -19.55
N TYR A 72 0.62 14.46 -20.27
CA TYR A 72 -0.11 13.25 -19.94
C TYR A 72 -0.15 12.35 -21.19
N ASN A 73 0.24 11.10 -21.01
CA ASN A 73 0.32 10.10 -22.07
C ASN A 73 -0.99 9.31 -22.10
N LEU A 74 -1.74 9.45 -23.18
CA LEU A 74 -2.95 8.69 -23.46
C LEU A 74 -2.62 7.55 -24.42
N VAL A 75 -2.95 6.33 -24.02
CA VAL A 75 -2.93 5.14 -24.86
C VAL A 75 -4.36 4.64 -25.03
N MET A 76 -4.74 4.26 -26.24
CA MET A 76 -6.02 3.62 -26.54
C MET A 76 -5.90 2.75 -27.79
N HIS A 77 -6.74 1.73 -27.89
CA HIS A 77 -6.93 0.96 -29.11
C HIS A 77 -8.20 1.42 -29.80
N ILE A 78 -8.12 1.68 -31.10
CA ILE A 78 -9.25 2.15 -31.91
C ILE A 78 -9.49 1.20 -33.08
N ARG A 79 -10.77 0.94 -33.37
CA ARG A 79 -11.21 0.33 -34.63
C ARG A 79 -12.41 1.10 -35.20
N SER A 80 -12.46 1.28 -36.51
CA SER A 80 -13.62 1.83 -37.23
C SER A 80 -13.64 1.33 -38.67
N LEU A 81 -14.84 1.16 -39.23
CA LEU A 81 -15.03 0.87 -40.65
C LEU A 81 -15.00 2.15 -41.51
N GLU A 82 -15.00 3.31 -40.88
CA GLU A 82 -15.04 4.61 -41.50
C GLU A 82 -13.79 5.41 -41.09
N SER A 83 -13.59 6.57 -41.70
CA SER A 83 -12.50 7.45 -41.27
C SER A 83 -12.85 8.12 -39.94
N VAL A 84 -11.92 8.13 -39.00
CA VAL A 84 -12.11 8.63 -37.64
C VAL A 84 -11.53 10.04 -37.50
N GLU A 85 -12.30 10.93 -36.86
CA GLU A 85 -11.81 12.18 -36.29
C GLU A 85 -12.21 12.21 -34.81
N LEU A 86 -11.30 11.81 -33.92
CA LEU A 86 -11.56 11.73 -32.48
C LEU A 86 -10.66 12.72 -31.75
N THR A 87 -11.23 13.52 -30.85
CA THR A 87 -10.47 14.45 -30.00
C THR A 87 -10.45 13.93 -28.58
N ALA A 88 -9.26 13.73 -28.05
CA ALA A 88 -9.04 13.49 -26.63
C ALA A 88 -8.79 14.82 -25.93
N SER A 89 -9.53 15.09 -24.86
CA SER A 89 -9.40 16.33 -24.07
C SER A 89 -9.29 16.04 -22.59
N LEU A 90 -8.48 16.82 -21.88
CA LEU A 90 -8.56 16.94 -20.42
C LEU A 90 -9.37 18.19 -20.12
N THR A 91 -10.47 18.04 -19.37
CA THR A 91 -11.32 19.15 -18.98
C THR A 91 -11.53 19.16 -17.46
N CYS A 92 -11.87 20.30 -16.87
CA CYS A 92 -12.37 20.31 -15.49
C CYS A 92 -13.65 19.46 -15.38
N SER A 93 -14.01 19.03 -14.16
CA SER A 93 -15.10 18.06 -13.88
C SER A 93 -16.44 18.33 -14.58
N ASN A 94 -16.79 19.59 -14.80
CA ASN A 94 -18.03 20.00 -15.48
C ASN A 94 -17.90 20.16 -17.02
N GLY A 95 -16.72 19.92 -17.60
CA GLY A 95 -16.42 20.13 -19.02
C GLY A 95 -16.23 21.59 -19.44
N SER A 96 -16.29 22.57 -18.53
CA SER A 96 -16.31 24.00 -18.91
C SER A 96 -14.96 24.56 -19.32
N GLN A 97 -13.86 23.97 -18.83
CA GLN A 97 -12.51 24.42 -19.10
C GLN A 97 -11.71 23.29 -19.73
N ASN A 98 -11.31 23.48 -20.99
CA ASN A 98 -10.37 22.60 -21.67
C ASN A 98 -8.94 22.94 -21.25
N LEU A 99 -8.23 21.94 -20.73
CA LEU A 99 -6.88 22.06 -20.18
C LEU A 99 -5.86 21.54 -21.18
N ALA A 100 -6.18 20.47 -21.90
CA ALA A 100 -5.34 19.89 -22.94
C ALA A 100 -6.23 19.24 -24.00
N SER A 101 -5.81 19.24 -25.25
CA SER A 101 -6.49 18.51 -26.32
C SER A 101 -5.49 17.99 -27.35
N ASN A 102 -5.77 16.82 -27.91
CA ASN A 102 -5.08 16.29 -29.08
C ASN A 102 -6.05 15.42 -29.89
N SER A 103 -5.93 15.42 -31.22
CA SER A 103 -6.89 14.77 -32.11
C SER A 103 -6.24 13.71 -32.98
N VAL A 104 -6.94 12.61 -33.17
CA VAL A 104 -6.61 11.50 -34.06
C VAL A 104 -7.42 11.68 -35.33
N ARG A 105 -6.73 11.70 -36.47
CA ARG A 105 -7.34 11.78 -37.80
C ARG A 105 -6.81 10.65 -38.66
N GLU A 106 -7.53 9.54 -38.66
CA GLU A 106 -7.10 8.32 -39.32
C GLU A 106 -8.13 7.85 -40.34
N THR A 107 -7.65 7.31 -41.45
CA THR A 107 -8.51 6.86 -42.57
C THR A 107 -8.56 5.36 -42.74
N ASN A 108 -7.68 4.62 -42.06
CA ASN A 108 -7.59 3.16 -42.14
C ASN A 108 -7.46 2.52 -40.75
N LEU A 109 -8.60 2.33 -40.08
CA LEU A 109 -8.71 1.67 -38.76
C LEU A 109 -9.61 0.43 -38.83
N SER A 110 -9.65 -0.25 -39.98
CA SER A 110 -10.50 -1.44 -40.16
C SER A 110 -10.10 -2.59 -39.22
N THR A 111 -8.86 -2.58 -38.73
CA THR A 111 -8.35 -3.44 -37.66
C THR A 111 -8.01 -2.61 -36.43
N TRP A 112 -8.04 -3.25 -35.26
CA TRP A 112 -7.61 -2.64 -34.01
C TRP A 112 -6.19 -2.09 -34.13
N THR A 113 -6.03 -0.81 -33.81
CA THR A 113 -4.77 -0.08 -33.91
C THR A 113 -4.51 0.65 -32.60
N LYS A 114 -3.32 0.46 -32.03
CA LYS A 114 -2.86 1.22 -30.86
C LYS A 114 -2.58 2.66 -31.27
N ILE A 115 -3.14 3.60 -30.52
CA ILE A 115 -2.96 5.03 -30.69
C ILE A 115 -2.36 5.59 -29.40
N GLU A 116 -1.30 6.38 -29.55
CA GLU A 116 -0.61 7.04 -28.45
C GLU A 116 -0.65 8.55 -28.71
N LEU A 117 -1.17 9.30 -27.75
CA LEU A 117 -1.25 10.75 -27.79
C LEU A 117 -0.61 11.33 -26.54
N GLN A 118 0.08 12.45 -26.72
CA GLN A 118 0.49 13.29 -25.60
C GLN A 118 -0.43 14.49 -25.50
N LEU A 119 -0.93 14.74 -24.29
CA LEU A 119 -1.78 15.86 -23.92
C LEU A 119 -0.96 16.83 -23.07
N LEU A 120 -0.60 17.98 -23.63
CA LEU A 120 0.15 19.02 -22.91
C LEU A 120 -0.82 20.03 -22.28
N ALA A 121 -0.86 20.06 -20.96
CA ALA A 121 -1.78 20.92 -20.21
C ALA A 121 -1.39 22.40 -20.29
N GLN A 122 -2.37 23.23 -20.65
CA GLN A 122 -2.33 24.70 -20.73
C GLN A 122 -2.99 25.36 -19.51
N GLY A 123 -3.40 24.57 -18.52
CA GLY A 123 -4.04 25.05 -17.31
C GLY A 123 -4.07 23.97 -16.24
N THR A 124 -4.39 24.38 -15.01
CA THR A 124 -4.45 23.49 -13.84
C THR A 124 -5.90 23.28 -13.41
N CYS A 125 -6.27 22.03 -13.15
CA CYS A 125 -7.53 21.68 -12.51
C CYS A 125 -7.37 20.37 -11.73
N ARG A 126 -7.66 20.43 -10.43
CA ARG A 126 -7.44 19.32 -9.49
C ARG A 126 -8.50 18.21 -9.59
N THR A 127 -9.64 18.53 -10.18
CA THR A 127 -10.79 17.63 -10.38
C THR A 127 -11.12 17.59 -11.87
N SER A 128 -10.25 17.00 -12.67
CA SER A 128 -10.41 16.89 -14.13
C SER A 128 -11.02 15.56 -14.56
N ARG A 129 -11.42 15.48 -15.83
CA ARG A 129 -11.89 14.28 -16.53
C ARG A 129 -11.23 14.16 -17.90
N LEU A 130 -11.16 12.93 -18.42
CA LEU A 130 -10.77 12.64 -19.80
C LEU A 130 -12.03 12.57 -20.67
N GLU A 131 -12.09 13.34 -21.75
CA GLU A 131 -13.15 13.31 -22.74
C GLU A 131 -12.63 12.75 -24.07
N LEU A 132 -13.42 11.87 -24.71
CA LEU A 132 -13.18 11.35 -26.05
C LEU A 132 -14.40 11.70 -26.91
N THR A 133 -14.28 12.72 -27.75
CA THR A 133 -15.41 13.26 -28.52
C THR A 133 -15.13 13.36 -30.01
N THR A 134 -16.19 13.32 -30.80
CA THR A 134 -16.14 13.54 -32.24
C THR A 134 -17.37 14.34 -32.70
N ARG A 135 -17.26 14.99 -33.86
CA ARG A 135 -18.40 15.60 -34.57
C ARG A 135 -18.77 14.82 -35.83
N LYS A 136 -18.07 13.72 -36.08
CA LYS A 136 -18.21 12.95 -37.31
C LYS A 136 -19.16 11.79 -37.07
N ARG A 137 -20.21 11.72 -37.87
CA ARG A 137 -21.10 10.56 -37.94
C ARG A 137 -20.30 9.30 -38.25
N GLY A 138 -20.60 8.23 -37.54
CA GLY A 138 -19.98 6.93 -37.76
C GLY A 138 -19.87 6.08 -36.50
N VAL A 139 -19.20 4.93 -36.64
CA VAL A 139 -19.00 3.98 -35.54
C VAL A 139 -17.53 3.88 -35.16
N ILE A 140 -17.23 4.08 -33.88
CA ILE A 140 -15.88 3.98 -33.30
C ILE A 140 -15.93 2.94 -32.17
N TRP A 141 -15.04 1.96 -32.24
CA TRP A 141 -14.74 1.08 -31.11
C TRP A 141 -13.49 1.56 -30.39
N LEU A 142 -13.55 1.57 -29.06
CA LEU A 142 -12.47 1.94 -28.15
C LEU A 142 -12.20 0.81 -27.18
N ASP A 143 -10.93 0.60 -26.88
CA ASP A 143 -10.46 -0.42 -25.95
C ASP A 143 -9.13 0.00 -25.30
N GLN A 144 -8.82 -0.57 -24.13
CA GLN A 144 -7.59 -0.32 -23.37
C GLN A 144 -7.21 1.16 -23.30
N VAL A 145 -8.15 1.99 -22.84
CA VAL A 145 -7.90 3.42 -22.64
C VAL A 145 -7.17 3.62 -21.31
N SER A 146 -5.94 4.15 -21.38
CA SER A 146 -5.08 4.45 -20.24
C SER A 146 -4.52 5.87 -20.36
N LEU A 147 -4.59 6.64 -19.28
CA LEU A 147 -4.04 7.98 -19.20
C LEU A 147 -3.11 8.07 -18.00
N MET A 148 -1.82 8.28 -18.27
CA MET A 148 -0.77 8.36 -17.25
C MET A 148 -0.12 9.75 -17.29
N PRO A 149 0.17 10.40 -16.15
CA PRO A 149 1.11 11.52 -16.13
C PRO A 149 2.44 11.08 -16.76
N SER A 150 3.05 11.90 -17.61
CA SER A 150 4.35 11.56 -18.21
C SER A 150 5.47 11.48 -17.16
N GLU A 151 5.29 12.18 -16.03
CA GLU A 151 6.23 12.15 -14.93
C GLU A 151 5.69 11.33 -13.75
N THR A 152 6.16 10.10 -13.60
CA THR A 152 5.89 9.25 -12.43
C THR A 152 7.17 9.06 -11.63
N TYR A 153 7.08 8.46 -10.44
CA TYR A 153 8.28 8.15 -9.65
C TYR A 153 9.16 7.17 -10.44
N LYS A 154 10.41 7.59 -10.73
CA LYS A 154 11.40 6.88 -11.55
C LYS A 154 10.95 6.43 -12.96
N GLY A 155 9.76 6.82 -13.42
CA GLY A 155 9.16 6.28 -14.65
C GLY A 155 8.40 4.96 -14.45
N HIS A 156 8.30 4.44 -13.22
CA HIS A 156 7.67 3.14 -12.89
C HIS A 156 6.14 3.23 -12.66
N GLY A 157 5.48 4.28 -13.16
CA GLY A 157 4.02 4.43 -12.97
C GLY A 157 3.53 4.97 -11.62
N PHE A 158 4.33 4.94 -10.54
CA PHE A 158 3.85 5.37 -9.21
C PHE A 158 3.64 6.89 -9.08
N ARG A 159 2.60 7.28 -8.33
CA ARG A 159 2.35 8.67 -7.91
C ARG A 159 3.46 9.15 -6.98
N LYS A 160 4.18 10.19 -7.40
CA LYS A 160 5.40 10.67 -6.72
C LYS A 160 5.17 11.05 -5.27
N GLU A 161 4.07 11.77 -4.98
CA GLU A 161 3.81 12.31 -3.66
C GLU A 161 3.55 11.21 -2.63
N LEU A 162 2.87 10.13 -3.03
CA LEU A 162 2.65 8.96 -2.18
C LEU A 162 3.95 8.17 -2.00
N MET A 163 4.78 8.06 -3.05
CA MET A 163 6.10 7.44 -2.93
C MET A 163 7.02 8.17 -1.96
N TYR A 164 7.01 9.50 -1.96
CA TYR A 164 7.82 10.26 -1.00
C TYR A 164 7.36 10.01 0.44
N MET A 165 6.06 9.90 0.68
CA MET A 165 5.57 9.52 2.02
C MET A 165 6.03 8.13 2.45
N LEU A 166 6.12 7.16 1.53
CA LEU A 166 6.68 5.83 1.84
C LEU A 166 8.18 5.87 2.10
N LEU A 167 8.94 6.59 1.27
CA LEU A 167 10.39 6.74 1.45
C LEU A 167 10.72 7.40 2.79
N ASP A 168 9.90 8.37 3.20
CA ASP A 168 10.04 9.02 4.49
C ASP A 168 9.88 8.01 5.64
N LEU A 169 9.05 6.97 5.54
CA LEU A 169 8.95 5.93 6.57
C LEU A 169 10.19 5.03 6.66
N LYS A 170 11.08 5.04 5.64
CA LYS A 170 12.25 4.15 5.53
C LYS A 170 11.92 2.66 5.81
N PRO A 171 10.88 2.09 5.17
CA PRO A 171 10.47 0.71 5.45
C PRO A 171 11.60 -0.28 5.12
N ARG A 172 11.70 -1.36 5.91
CA ARG A 172 12.71 -2.43 5.71
C ARG A 172 12.14 -3.64 4.99
N PHE A 173 10.82 -3.70 4.87
CA PHE A 173 10.11 -4.73 4.13
C PHE A 173 8.78 -4.18 3.57
N LEU A 174 8.21 -4.89 2.61
CA LEU A 174 6.89 -4.63 2.03
C LEU A 174 6.11 -5.95 1.96
N ARG A 175 4.98 -6.06 2.69
CA ARG A 175 4.08 -7.22 2.63
C ARG A 175 3.02 -7.00 1.55
N PHE A 176 2.90 -7.96 0.62
CA PHE A 176 1.94 -7.88 -0.49
C PHE A 176 1.64 -9.28 -1.08
N PRO A 177 0.50 -9.46 -1.79
CA PRO A 177 -0.55 -8.50 -2.08
C PRO A 177 -1.69 -8.57 -1.04
N GLY A 178 -1.42 -9.16 0.14
CA GLY A 178 -2.43 -9.48 1.15
C GLY A 178 -3.16 -8.26 1.75
N GLY A 179 -3.88 -8.38 2.87
CA GLY A 179 -4.37 -9.57 3.55
C GLY A 179 -5.48 -10.26 2.76
N CYS A 180 -6.76 -10.02 3.08
CA CYS A 180 -7.89 -10.70 2.44
C CYS A 180 -7.95 -10.59 0.90
N PHE A 181 -7.25 -9.62 0.29
CA PHE A 181 -7.15 -9.49 -1.17
C PHE A 181 -6.51 -10.71 -1.86
N VAL A 182 -5.56 -11.38 -1.18
CA VAL A 182 -4.93 -12.60 -1.72
C VAL A 182 -5.89 -13.80 -1.74
N GLU A 183 -6.86 -13.81 -0.84
CA GLU A 183 -7.84 -14.88 -0.62
C GLU A 183 -9.10 -14.72 -1.47
N GLY A 184 -9.66 -13.50 -1.46
CA GLY A 184 -11.03 -13.24 -1.90
C GLY A 184 -12.08 -13.83 -0.95
N ASN A 185 -13.35 -13.44 -1.13
CA ASN A 185 -14.47 -14.16 -0.52
C ASN A 185 -14.68 -15.52 -1.20
N TRP A 186 -14.32 -15.64 -2.48
CA TRP A 186 -14.36 -16.88 -3.26
C TRP A 186 -13.07 -17.05 -4.07
N LEU A 187 -12.56 -18.29 -4.21
CA LEU A 187 -11.31 -18.59 -4.92
C LEU A 187 -11.29 -18.12 -6.39
N LYS A 188 -12.45 -17.99 -7.03
CA LYS A 188 -12.56 -17.43 -8.39
C LYS A 188 -12.15 -15.96 -8.49
N ASN A 189 -12.15 -15.24 -7.35
CA ASN A 189 -11.84 -13.83 -7.21
C ASN A 189 -10.53 -13.62 -6.42
N ALA A 190 -9.81 -14.69 -6.10
CA ALA A 190 -8.51 -14.61 -5.44
C ALA A 190 -7.45 -14.05 -6.40
N PHE A 191 -6.48 -13.31 -5.86
CA PHE A 191 -5.33 -12.81 -6.63
C PHE A 191 -4.55 -13.94 -7.35
N ARG A 192 -4.27 -13.74 -8.64
CA ARG A 192 -3.51 -14.68 -9.49
C ARG A 192 -2.28 -14.01 -10.09
N TRP A 193 -1.12 -14.18 -9.46
CA TRP A 193 0.09 -13.43 -9.83
C TRP A 193 0.48 -13.54 -11.32
N LYS A 194 0.28 -14.70 -11.95
CA LYS A 194 0.56 -14.91 -13.39
C LYS A 194 -0.31 -14.07 -14.32
N GLU A 195 -1.50 -13.69 -13.86
CA GLU A 195 -2.43 -12.82 -14.58
C GLU A 195 -2.07 -11.34 -14.39
N THR A 196 -1.09 -11.05 -13.53
CA THR A 196 -0.65 -9.69 -13.18
C THR A 196 0.73 -9.32 -13.72
N ILE A 197 1.29 -10.15 -14.63
CA ILE A 197 2.59 -9.91 -15.27
C ILE A 197 2.41 -9.83 -16.79
N GLY A 198 3.44 -9.36 -17.49
CA GLY A 198 3.36 -9.10 -18.92
C GLY A 198 2.67 -7.77 -19.25
N PRO A 199 2.33 -7.54 -20.54
CA PRO A 199 1.69 -6.30 -21.00
C PRO A 199 0.40 -6.04 -20.24
N TRP A 200 0.21 -4.81 -19.74
CA TRP A 200 -0.93 -4.46 -18.90
C TRP A 200 -2.26 -4.58 -19.65
N GLU A 201 -2.25 -4.33 -20.97
CA GLU A 201 -3.42 -4.44 -21.84
C GLU A 201 -3.95 -5.88 -21.98
N GLU A 202 -3.11 -6.88 -21.67
CA GLU A 202 -3.46 -8.30 -21.72
C GLU A 202 -3.90 -8.87 -20.36
N ARG A 203 -3.77 -8.10 -19.27
CA ARG A 203 -4.11 -8.54 -17.92
C ARG A 203 -5.63 -8.55 -17.73
N PRO A 204 -6.26 -9.68 -17.34
CA PRO A 204 -7.71 -9.78 -17.22
C PRO A 204 -8.30 -8.94 -16.08
N GLY A 205 -7.47 -8.53 -15.12
CA GLY A 205 -7.94 -8.02 -13.84
C GLY A 205 -8.78 -9.05 -13.08
N HIS A 206 -9.35 -8.64 -11.95
CA HIS A 206 -10.37 -9.43 -11.27
C HIS A 206 -11.28 -8.55 -10.39
N TYR A 207 -12.40 -9.11 -9.96
CA TYR A 207 -13.27 -8.44 -8.99
C TYR A 207 -12.77 -8.72 -7.57
N GLY A 208 -12.29 -7.69 -6.89
CA GLY A 208 -11.92 -7.73 -5.47
C GLY A 208 -13.17 -7.79 -4.60
N ASP A 209 -13.76 -8.98 -4.45
CA ASP A 209 -15.07 -9.17 -3.82
C ASP A 209 -15.10 -8.92 -2.30
N VAL A 210 -13.94 -8.83 -1.65
CA VAL A 210 -13.79 -8.40 -0.25
C VAL A 210 -13.95 -6.89 -0.11
N TRP A 211 -13.41 -6.13 -1.07
CA TRP A 211 -13.36 -4.67 -1.03
C TRP A 211 -14.33 -3.99 -2.02
N HIS A 212 -15.09 -4.80 -2.76
CA HIS A 212 -16.20 -4.39 -3.62
C HIS A 212 -15.83 -3.49 -4.81
N TYR A 213 -14.65 -3.67 -5.38
CA TYR A 213 -14.24 -2.98 -6.61
C TYR A 213 -13.52 -3.89 -7.60
N TRP A 214 -13.53 -3.50 -8.87
CA TRP A 214 -12.77 -4.17 -9.92
C TRP A 214 -11.32 -3.67 -9.93
N THR A 215 -10.35 -4.58 -9.91
CA THR A 215 -8.93 -4.27 -10.11
C THR A 215 -8.52 -4.64 -11.54
N ASP A 216 -7.77 -3.76 -12.20
CA ASP A 216 -7.18 -4.05 -13.50
C ASP A 216 -5.88 -4.87 -13.40
N ASP A 217 -5.39 -5.11 -12.18
CA ASP A 217 -4.11 -5.75 -11.87
C ASP A 217 -2.91 -5.12 -12.58
N GLY A 218 -2.99 -3.81 -12.87
CA GLY A 218 -1.89 -3.00 -13.35
C GLY A 218 -0.77 -2.85 -12.31
N LEU A 219 -1.13 -2.78 -11.02
CA LEU A 219 -0.21 -2.94 -9.90
C LEU A 219 -0.09 -4.43 -9.55
N GLY A 220 0.72 -5.15 -10.33
CA GLY A 220 0.87 -6.60 -10.26
C GLY A 220 2.10 -7.06 -9.48
N TYR A 221 2.40 -8.36 -9.62
CA TYR A 221 3.53 -8.98 -8.92
C TYR A 221 4.87 -8.33 -9.25
N TYR A 222 5.11 -8.02 -10.53
CA TYR A 222 6.33 -7.36 -10.98
C TYR A 222 6.45 -5.95 -10.39
N GLU A 223 5.39 -5.14 -10.50
CA GLU A 223 5.40 -3.75 -10.03
C GLU A 223 5.56 -3.67 -8.50
N LEU A 224 5.02 -4.62 -7.73
CA LEU A 224 5.19 -4.67 -6.27
C LEU A 224 6.60 -5.13 -5.85
N LEU A 225 7.25 -5.99 -6.63
CA LEU A 225 8.67 -6.33 -6.43
C LEU A 225 9.57 -5.13 -6.75
N GLU A 226 9.30 -4.42 -7.84
CA GLU A 226 10.00 -3.18 -8.22
C GLU A 226 9.80 -2.07 -7.18
N LEU A 227 8.60 -1.94 -6.62
CA LEU A 227 8.31 -1.04 -5.51
C LEU A 227 9.15 -1.37 -4.26
N ALA A 228 9.27 -2.66 -3.90
CA ALA A 228 10.09 -3.06 -2.76
C ALA A 228 11.58 -2.70 -2.98
N GLU A 229 12.11 -2.91 -4.19
CA GLU A 229 13.46 -2.50 -4.57
C GLU A 229 13.65 -0.97 -4.51
N ASP A 230 12.68 -0.22 -5.04
CA ASP A 230 12.67 1.25 -5.02
C ASP A 230 12.68 1.85 -3.62
N LEU A 231 12.07 1.15 -2.66
CA LEU A 231 12.06 1.50 -1.24
C LEU A 231 13.31 1.02 -0.48
N GLY A 232 14.17 0.19 -1.10
CA GLY A 232 15.26 -0.49 -0.41
C GLY A 232 14.76 -1.48 0.65
N ALA A 233 13.57 -2.05 0.44
CA ALA A 233 12.86 -2.92 1.35
C ALA A 233 12.89 -4.38 0.87
N ASN A 234 12.81 -5.34 1.80
CA ASN A 234 12.66 -6.75 1.46
C ASN A 234 11.19 -7.08 1.14
N PRO A 235 10.88 -7.70 0.00
CA PRO A 235 9.52 -8.14 -0.25
C PRO A 235 9.14 -9.31 0.68
N VAL A 236 7.92 -9.27 1.22
CA VAL A 236 7.25 -10.35 1.94
C VAL A 236 6.07 -10.80 1.08
N TRP A 237 6.27 -11.91 0.39
CA TRP A 237 5.32 -12.42 -0.60
C TRP A 237 4.24 -13.28 0.05
N VAL A 238 2.98 -12.85 -0.01
CA VAL A 238 1.83 -13.57 0.54
C VAL A 238 1.24 -14.47 -0.54
N LEU A 239 1.19 -15.77 -0.29
CA LEU A 239 0.67 -16.78 -1.21
C LEU A 239 -0.71 -17.25 -0.79
N ASN A 240 -1.63 -17.35 -1.74
CA ASN A 240 -2.88 -18.10 -1.55
C ASN A 240 -2.56 -19.60 -1.52
N ILE A 241 -2.88 -20.28 -0.41
CA ILE A 241 -2.63 -21.72 -0.23
C ILE A 241 -3.85 -22.60 -0.59
N GLY A 242 -4.65 -22.16 -1.55
CA GLY A 242 -5.87 -22.83 -1.98
C GLY A 242 -7.06 -22.56 -1.08
N MET A 243 -7.17 -21.34 -0.52
CA MET A 243 -8.22 -20.94 0.41
C MET A 243 -8.78 -19.56 0.05
N SER A 244 -10.05 -19.34 0.37
CA SER A 244 -10.75 -18.06 0.41
C SER A 244 -11.57 -17.98 1.70
N HIS A 245 -12.30 -16.89 1.92
CA HIS A 245 -13.19 -16.81 3.09
C HIS A 245 -14.34 -17.85 3.07
N HIS A 246 -14.76 -18.34 1.90
CA HIS A 246 -15.94 -19.22 1.78
C HIS A 246 -15.68 -20.59 1.14
N ASP A 247 -14.60 -20.76 0.39
CA ASP A 247 -14.24 -22.01 -0.25
C ASP A 247 -12.73 -22.32 -0.16
N ALA A 248 -12.39 -23.58 -0.35
CA ALA A 248 -11.02 -24.05 -0.31
C ALA A 248 -10.85 -25.31 -1.16
N VAL A 249 -9.62 -25.55 -1.60
CA VAL A 249 -9.20 -26.77 -2.29
C VAL A 249 -8.18 -27.53 -1.43
N ASN A 250 -8.21 -28.85 -1.50
CA ASN A 250 -7.24 -29.71 -0.83
C ASN A 250 -6.92 -30.96 -1.67
N GLY A 251 -6.22 -31.93 -1.08
CA GLY A 251 -5.91 -33.20 -1.74
C GLY A 251 -5.11 -33.01 -3.05
N THR A 252 -5.54 -33.67 -4.13
CA THR A 252 -4.90 -33.61 -5.45
C THR A 252 -5.14 -32.29 -6.18
N MET A 253 -6.22 -31.56 -5.85
CA MET A 253 -6.55 -30.26 -6.44
C MET A 253 -5.58 -29.14 -6.03
N LEU A 254 -4.71 -29.39 -5.03
CA LEU A 254 -3.73 -28.43 -4.56
C LEU A 254 -2.48 -28.33 -5.43
N ALA A 255 -2.20 -29.36 -6.25
CA ALA A 255 -0.95 -29.42 -7.04
C ALA A 255 -0.75 -28.20 -7.97
N PRO A 256 -1.77 -27.67 -8.67
CA PRO A 256 -1.63 -26.45 -9.45
C PRO A 256 -1.25 -25.23 -8.60
N PHE A 257 -1.75 -25.10 -7.38
CA PHE A 257 -1.45 -23.98 -6.48
C PHE A 257 -0.02 -24.06 -5.93
N ILE A 258 0.47 -25.26 -5.60
CA ILE A 258 1.86 -25.46 -5.19
C ILE A 258 2.82 -25.14 -6.35
N LYS A 259 2.47 -25.56 -7.57
CA LYS A 259 3.23 -25.19 -8.76
C LYS A 259 3.21 -23.68 -8.97
N ASP A 260 2.05 -23.04 -8.79
CA ASP A 260 1.91 -21.59 -8.91
C ASP A 260 2.79 -20.81 -7.93
N ALA A 261 2.85 -21.28 -6.67
CA ALA A 261 3.74 -20.75 -5.65
C ALA A 261 5.22 -20.88 -6.04
N THR A 262 5.67 -22.08 -6.44
CA THR A 262 7.07 -22.31 -6.83
C THR A 262 7.46 -21.58 -8.12
N ASP A 263 6.53 -21.44 -9.07
CA ASP A 263 6.67 -20.63 -10.27
C ASP A 263 6.88 -19.14 -9.92
N SER A 264 6.14 -18.59 -8.94
CA SER A 264 6.34 -17.19 -8.49
C SER A 264 7.74 -16.95 -7.90
N LEU A 265 8.27 -17.94 -7.18
CA LEU A 265 9.63 -17.89 -6.65
C LEU A 265 10.68 -18.01 -7.75
N GLU A 266 10.44 -18.83 -8.78
CA GLU A 266 11.31 -18.88 -9.96
C GLU A 266 11.27 -17.56 -10.74
N PHE A 267 10.11 -16.91 -10.84
CA PHE A 267 9.99 -15.57 -11.43
C PHE A 267 10.85 -14.56 -10.69
N ALA A 268 10.78 -14.52 -9.35
CA ALA A 268 11.52 -13.53 -8.56
C ALA A 268 13.01 -13.85 -8.45
N LYS A 269 13.40 -15.12 -8.26
CA LYS A 269 14.77 -15.53 -7.88
C LYS A 269 15.52 -16.33 -8.94
N GLY A 270 14.83 -16.90 -9.92
CA GLY A 270 15.43 -17.75 -10.95
C GLY A 270 16.39 -16.96 -11.85
N SER A 271 17.36 -17.67 -12.44
CA SER A 271 18.21 -17.10 -13.49
C SER A 271 17.38 -16.61 -14.67
N ASP A 272 17.86 -15.63 -15.41
CA ASP A 272 17.31 -15.18 -16.69
C ASP A 272 17.11 -16.28 -17.76
N LYS A 273 17.71 -17.47 -17.56
CA LYS A 273 17.55 -18.67 -18.41
C LYS A 273 16.49 -19.66 -17.94
N SER A 274 15.93 -19.46 -16.75
CA SER A 274 14.89 -20.33 -16.21
C SER A 274 13.53 -19.98 -16.80
N THR A 275 12.52 -20.83 -16.62
CA THR A 275 11.21 -20.64 -17.26
C THR A 275 10.64 -19.27 -16.89
N TRP A 276 10.47 -19.01 -15.59
CA TRP A 276 9.90 -17.75 -15.13
C TRP A 276 10.92 -16.62 -14.97
N GLY A 277 12.21 -16.93 -14.73
CA GLY A 277 13.26 -15.90 -14.71
C GLY A 277 13.48 -15.25 -16.07
N SER A 278 13.27 -15.98 -17.18
CA SER A 278 13.29 -15.41 -18.53
C SER A 278 12.13 -14.46 -18.81
N VAL A 279 10.97 -14.70 -18.19
CA VAL A 279 9.82 -13.77 -18.27
C VAL A 279 10.15 -12.47 -17.55
N ARG A 280 10.68 -12.53 -16.32
CA ARG A 280 11.16 -11.35 -15.57
C ARG A 280 12.19 -10.56 -16.38
N ALA A 281 13.17 -11.24 -16.97
CA ALA A 281 14.19 -10.62 -17.81
C ALA A 281 13.61 -9.92 -19.04
N THR A 282 12.62 -10.53 -19.70
CA THR A 282 11.92 -9.94 -20.86
C THR A 282 11.10 -8.71 -20.47
N MET A 283 10.60 -8.66 -19.23
CA MET A 283 9.91 -7.49 -18.67
C MET A 283 10.86 -6.35 -18.29
N GLY A 284 12.18 -6.51 -18.48
CA GLY A 284 13.18 -5.45 -18.29
C GLY A 284 14.04 -5.61 -17.03
N HIS A 285 13.83 -6.67 -16.23
CA HIS A 285 14.59 -6.89 -15.00
C HIS A 285 15.29 -8.27 -15.00
N PRO A 286 16.51 -8.37 -15.58
CA PRO A 286 17.21 -9.65 -15.70
C PRO A 286 17.75 -10.17 -14.36
N GLU A 287 18.00 -9.28 -13.40
CA GLU A 287 18.56 -9.67 -12.10
C GLU A 287 17.50 -10.27 -11.15
N PRO A 288 17.84 -11.20 -10.28
CA PRO A 288 16.92 -11.70 -9.25
C PRO A 288 16.52 -10.61 -8.25
N PHE A 289 15.23 -10.56 -7.88
CA PHE A 289 14.77 -9.75 -6.76
C PHE A 289 15.24 -10.35 -5.41
N PRO A 290 15.47 -9.52 -4.36
CA PRO A 290 15.91 -9.99 -3.05
C PRO A 290 14.75 -10.57 -2.21
N LEU A 291 13.98 -11.50 -2.78
CA LEU A 291 12.88 -12.16 -2.10
C LEU A 291 13.39 -13.13 -1.04
N LYS A 292 13.11 -12.79 0.22
CA LYS A 292 13.56 -13.51 1.41
C LYS A 292 12.41 -14.16 2.20
N TYR A 293 11.24 -13.53 2.22
CA TYR A 293 10.13 -13.94 3.08
C TYR A 293 8.92 -14.34 2.25
N VAL A 294 8.29 -15.43 2.65
CA VAL A 294 7.02 -15.91 2.06
C VAL A 294 6.04 -16.21 3.18
N ALA A 295 4.86 -15.60 3.12
CA ALA A 295 3.73 -15.92 3.99
C ALA A 295 2.79 -16.88 3.28
N LEU A 296 2.37 -17.94 3.98
CA LEU A 296 1.55 -19.01 3.43
C LEU A 296 0.11 -18.88 3.91
N GLY A 297 -0.72 -18.16 3.15
CA GLY A 297 -2.11 -17.82 3.48
C GLY A 297 -2.25 -16.41 4.07
N ASN A 298 -3.46 -16.11 4.55
CA ASN A 298 -3.75 -14.92 5.35
C ASN A 298 -4.90 -15.24 6.32
N GLU A 299 -4.74 -14.95 7.62
CA GLU A 299 -5.79 -15.18 8.65
C GLU A 299 -6.52 -16.55 8.61
N ASP A 300 -5.82 -17.57 8.12
CA ASP A 300 -6.43 -18.85 7.78
C ASP A 300 -6.32 -19.90 8.90
N CYS A 301 -5.51 -19.64 9.92
CA CYS A 301 -5.25 -20.63 10.98
C CYS A 301 -6.26 -20.63 12.12
N ALA A 302 -7.46 -20.08 11.89
CA ALA A 302 -8.53 -20.15 12.87
C ALA A 302 -8.87 -21.62 13.22
N PRO A 303 -9.22 -21.96 14.46
CA PRO A 303 -9.48 -23.36 14.87
C PRO A 303 -10.52 -24.10 14.01
N PHE A 304 -11.47 -23.37 13.41
CA PHE A 304 -12.51 -23.91 12.54
C PHE A 304 -12.08 -24.06 11.07
N LYS A 305 -10.96 -23.47 10.65
CA LYS A 305 -10.37 -23.59 9.31
C LYS A 305 -9.32 -24.72 9.27
N LEU A 306 -9.75 -25.97 9.46
CA LEU A 306 -8.84 -27.12 9.51
C LEU A 306 -7.99 -27.32 8.23
N ILE A 307 -8.49 -26.84 7.10
CA ILE A 307 -7.83 -26.99 5.78
C ILE A 307 -6.47 -26.31 5.74
N TYR A 308 -6.26 -25.20 6.47
CA TYR A 308 -4.93 -24.56 6.55
C TYR A 308 -3.86 -25.56 7.01
N ARG A 309 -4.16 -26.31 8.09
CA ARG A 309 -3.23 -27.32 8.63
C ARG A 309 -2.99 -28.48 7.67
N GLU A 310 -3.92 -28.78 6.76
CA GLU A 310 -3.75 -29.79 5.72
C GLU A 310 -2.91 -29.30 4.53
N ASN A 311 -3.08 -28.03 4.15
CA ASN A 311 -2.44 -27.44 2.98
C ASN A 311 -1.04 -26.95 3.30
N TYR A 312 -0.84 -26.28 4.43
CA TYR A 312 0.43 -25.64 4.82
C TYR A 312 1.65 -26.55 4.66
N PRO A 313 1.68 -27.80 5.17
CA PRO A 313 2.87 -28.64 5.06
C PRO A 313 3.27 -28.95 3.61
N LYS A 314 2.31 -28.99 2.68
CA LYS A 314 2.57 -29.27 1.27
C LYS A 314 3.27 -28.08 0.59
N PHE A 315 2.82 -26.86 0.86
CA PHE A 315 3.50 -25.65 0.38
C PHE A 315 4.86 -25.47 1.05
N TYR A 316 4.92 -25.62 2.38
CA TYR A 316 6.17 -25.52 3.14
C TYR A 316 7.24 -26.45 2.56
N ASN A 317 6.92 -27.74 2.38
CA ASN A 317 7.86 -28.73 1.88
C ASN A 317 8.32 -28.40 0.45
N ALA A 318 7.38 -28.07 -0.46
CA ALA A 318 7.71 -27.75 -1.85
C ALA A 318 8.61 -26.50 -1.96
N ILE A 319 8.33 -25.46 -1.17
CA ILE A 319 9.14 -24.24 -1.17
C ILE A 319 10.50 -24.50 -0.54
N LYS A 320 10.59 -25.18 0.60
CA LYS A 320 11.88 -25.47 1.25
C LYS A 320 12.75 -26.42 0.42
N GLU A 321 12.15 -27.32 -0.36
CA GLU A 321 12.88 -28.18 -1.29
C GLU A 321 13.49 -27.38 -2.45
N ALA A 322 12.73 -26.43 -3.02
CA ALA A 322 13.18 -25.62 -4.15
C ALA A 322 14.09 -24.42 -3.74
N TYR A 323 13.78 -23.79 -2.60
CA TYR A 323 14.39 -22.55 -2.11
C TYR A 323 14.59 -22.61 -0.58
N PRO A 324 15.60 -23.38 -0.10
CA PRO A 324 15.82 -23.59 1.33
C PRO A 324 16.18 -22.31 2.11
N ASP A 325 16.62 -21.25 1.42
CA ASP A 325 16.96 -19.94 1.99
C ASP A 325 15.75 -19.06 2.31
N ILE A 326 14.57 -19.35 1.74
CA ILE A 326 13.34 -18.60 2.00
C ILE A 326 12.90 -18.80 3.45
N GLN A 327 12.62 -17.71 4.16
CA GLN A 327 11.99 -17.74 5.47
C GLN A 327 10.48 -17.81 5.32
N ILE A 328 9.87 -18.86 5.88
CA ILE A 328 8.44 -19.09 5.80
C ILE A 328 7.74 -18.51 7.03
N ILE A 329 6.70 -17.71 6.78
CA ILE A 329 5.79 -17.15 7.77
C ILE A 329 4.51 -17.99 7.77
N SER A 330 4.14 -18.51 8.93
CA SER A 330 2.83 -19.13 9.17
C SER A 330 1.81 -18.10 9.65
N ASN A 331 0.54 -18.17 9.23
CA ASN A 331 -0.52 -17.33 9.78
C ASN A 331 -1.16 -17.89 11.06
N CYS A 332 -0.57 -18.91 11.66
CA CYS A 332 -0.96 -19.37 13.00
C CYS A 332 -0.27 -18.53 14.05
N ASP A 333 -1.04 -17.93 14.97
CA ASP A 333 -0.46 -17.21 16.10
C ASP A 333 0.28 -18.18 17.05
N GLY A 334 1.59 -17.97 17.22
CA GLY A 334 2.48 -18.70 18.13
C GLY A 334 2.81 -17.93 19.42
N SER A 335 2.13 -16.81 19.70
CA SER A 335 2.40 -15.93 20.85
C SER A 335 2.21 -16.64 22.19
N SER A 336 1.16 -17.47 22.28
CA SER A 336 0.70 -18.11 23.51
C SER A 336 1.11 -19.59 23.63
N GLY A 337 1.72 -20.17 22.60
CA GLY A 337 2.13 -21.58 22.58
C GLY A 337 2.91 -21.95 21.32
N PRO A 338 3.64 -23.08 21.35
CA PRO A 338 4.39 -23.53 20.19
C PRO A 338 3.46 -23.90 19.03
N LEU A 339 3.90 -23.62 17.80
CA LEU A 339 3.25 -24.11 16.60
C LEU A 339 3.35 -25.65 16.51
N ASP A 340 2.35 -26.27 15.90
CA ASP A 340 2.29 -27.72 15.62
C ASP A 340 2.96 -28.11 14.28
N HIS A 341 3.58 -27.15 13.59
CA HIS A 341 4.25 -27.30 12.29
C HIS A 341 5.49 -26.40 12.21
N PRO A 342 6.44 -26.68 11.30
CA PRO A 342 7.65 -25.86 11.17
C PRO A 342 7.34 -24.51 10.51
N ALA A 343 7.94 -23.45 11.03
CA ALA A 343 7.95 -22.11 10.44
C ALA A 343 9.20 -21.36 10.91
N ASP A 344 9.66 -20.38 10.13
CA ASP A 344 10.74 -19.47 10.54
C ASP A 344 10.16 -18.29 11.33
N LEU A 345 8.97 -17.83 10.92
CA LEU A 345 8.20 -16.79 11.57
C LEU A 345 6.73 -17.19 11.70
N TYR A 346 6.01 -16.52 12.60
CA TYR A 346 4.56 -16.57 12.66
C TYR A 346 3.94 -15.18 12.65
N ASP A 347 2.74 -15.10 12.11
CA ASP A 347 1.97 -13.89 11.96
C ASP A 347 1.15 -13.57 13.22
N TYR A 348 1.06 -12.29 13.56
CA TYR A 348 0.25 -11.78 14.66
C TYR A 348 -0.47 -10.51 14.21
N HIS A 349 -1.79 -10.51 14.35
CA HIS A 349 -2.65 -9.38 14.00
C HIS A 349 -3.31 -8.81 15.26
N ILE A 350 -3.45 -7.48 15.34
CA ILE A 350 -4.25 -6.83 16.37
C ILE A 350 -5.00 -5.60 15.85
N TYR A 351 -6.32 -5.64 16.00
CA TYR A 351 -7.23 -4.57 15.67
C TYR A 351 -8.22 -4.41 16.83
N GLU A 352 -7.98 -3.41 17.66
CA GLU A 352 -8.72 -3.20 18.91
C GLU A 352 -8.84 -1.71 19.26
N ASN A 353 -9.58 -1.36 20.31
CA ASN A 353 -9.61 0.00 20.84
C ASN A 353 -8.26 0.45 21.43
N ALA A 354 -8.07 1.76 21.60
CA ALA A 354 -6.79 2.34 22.02
C ALA A 354 -6.32 1.83 23.39
N SER A 355 -7.24 1.67 24.34
CA SER A 355 -6.91 1.14 25.67
C SER A 355 -6.34 -0.28 25.57
N THR A 356 -7.00 -1.17 24.83
CA THR A 356 -6.56 -2.56 24.65
C THR A 356 -5.18 -2.61 23.98
N VAL A 357 -4.98 -1.88 22.88
CA VAL A 357 -3.69 -1.84 22.16
C VAL A 357 -2.58 -1.29 23.05
N PHE A 358 -2.85 -0.24 23.82
CA PHE A 358 -1.87 0.29 24.78
C PHE A 358 -1.43 -0.76 25.81
N PHE A 359 -2.36 -1.53 26.37
CA PHE A 359 -2.03 -2.57 27.36
C PHE A 359 -1.33 -3.80 26.76
N LYS A 360 -1.36 -3.95 25.43
CA LYS A 360 -0.61 -4.97 24.69
C LYS A 360 0.88 -4.66 24.55
N LYS A 361 1.38 -3.54 25.09
CA LYS A 361 2.82 -3.21 25.19
C LYS A 361 3.70 -4.27 25.88
N ASN A 362 3.11 -5.24 26.58
CA ASN A 362 3.82 -6.34 27.22
C ASN A 362 3.45 -7.72 26.64
N GLU A 363 2.79 -7.77 25.48
CA GLU A 363 2.27 -9.01 24.88
C GLU A 363 3.35 -10.09 24.74
N PHE A 364 4.52 -9.70 24.25
CA PHE A 364 5.60 -10.63 23.92
C PHE A 364 6.63 -10.84 25.04
N ASP A 365 6.45 -10.21 26.21
CA ASP A 365 7.39 -10.30 27.33
C ASP A 365 7.63 -11.76 27.76
N ARG A 366 6.60 -12.61 27.65
CA ARG A 366 6.62 -14.02 28.05
C ARG A 366 6.70 -15.02 26.90
N THR A 367 6.77 -14.53 25.66
CA THR A 367 6.87 -15.40 24.49
C THR A 367 8.15 -16.24 24.55
N SER A 368 8.08 -17.48 24.06
CA SER A 368 9.23 -18.37 24.02
C SER A 368 10.34 -17.79 23.14
N ARG A 369 11.58 -17.83 23.64
CA ARG A 369 12.79 -17.47 22.87
C ARG A 369 13.33 -18.65 22.05
N ASN A 370 12.73 -19.82 22.22
CA ASN A 370 13.02 -21.05 21.50
C ASN A 370 11.82 -21.35 20.60
N GLY A 371 11.80 -20.80 19.37
CA GLY A 371 10.70 -20.94 18.44
C GLY A 371 10.83 -20.01 17.23
N PRO A 372 9.85 -20.03 16.31
CA PRO A 372 9.78 -19.08 15.21
C PRO A 372 9.70 -17.64 15.72
N LYS A 373 10.22 -16.67 14.96
CA LYS A 373 10.15 -15.25 15.32
C LYS A 373 8.76 -14.68 15.05
N VAL A 374 8.43 -13.57 15.71
CA VAL A 374 7.15 -12.90 15.51
C VAL A 374 7.23 -11.94 14.34
N PHE A 375 6.25 -12.00 13.45
CA PHE A 375 5.92 -10.94 12.51
C PHE A 375 4.55 -10.37 12.90
N VAL A 376 4.53 -9.14 13.41
CA VAL A 376 3.28 -8.40 13.64
C VAL A 376 2.85 -7.80 12.31
N SER A 377 2.21 -8.59 11.45
CA SER A 377 1.99 -8.17 10.07
C SER A 377 0.82 -7.21 9.87
N GLU A 378 -0.04 -7.09 10.89
CA GLU A 378 -1.13 -6.13 10.91
C GLU A 378 -1.34 -5.61 12.34
N TYR A 379 -1.24 -4.29 12.53
CA TYR A 379 -1.70 -3.64 13.75
C TYR A 379 -2.32 -2.29 13.44
N ALA A 380 -3.42 -1.97 14.12
CA ALA A 380 -3.97 -0.63 14.22
C ALA A 380 -4.95 -0.56 15.39
N VAL A 381 -5.15 0.64 15.93
CA VAL A 381 -6.35 0.92 16.71
C VAL A 381 -7.50 1.15 15.74
N ASN A 382 -8.58 0.35 15.84
CA ASN A 382 -9.75 0.45 14.94
C ASN A 382 -11.09 0.55 15.68
N GLY A 383 -11.06 0.78 17.00
CA GLY A 383 -12.27 1.04 17.78
C GLY A 383 -12.91 2.39 17.42
N GLU A 384 -14.06 2.71 18.03
CA GLU A 384 -14.72 4.02 17.86
C GLU A 384 -13.80 5.19 18.25
N ASP A 385 -12.81 4.95 19.09
CA ASP A 385 -11.79 5.89 19.55
C ASP A 385 -10.64 6.12 18.56
N ALA A 386 -10.59 5.35 17.47
CA ALA A 386 -9.64 5.53 16.38
C ALA A 386 -9.96 6.74 15.50
N GLY A 387 -11.25 7.02 15.29
CA GLY A 387 -11.72 7.97 14.29
C GLY A 387 -11.14 7.69 12.90
N ASN A 388 -10.69 8.71 12.17
CA ASN A 388 -9.95 8.55 10.91
C ASN A 388 -8.42 8.51 11.11
N GLY A 389 -7.98 8.25 12.34
CA GLY A 389 -6.59 8.29 12.77
C GLY A 389 -6.39 9.41 13.79
N SER A 390 -6.72 9.13 15.04
CA SER A 390 -6.63 10.09 16.15
C SER A 390 -5.25 10.10 16.81
N LEU A 391 -4.93 11.18 17.53
CA LEU A 391 -3.77 11.22 18.42
C LEU A 391 -3.83 10.05 19.43
N LEU A 392 -4.99 9.79 20.04
CA LEU A 392 -5.16 8.70 21.00
C LEU A 392 -4.76 7.33 20.42
N ALA A 393 -5.21 7.01 19.21
CA ALA A 393 -4.84 5.79 18.48
C ALA A 393 -3.31 5.70 18.33
N SER A 394 -2.68 6.76 17.82
CA SER A 394 -1.24 6.78 17.60
C SER A 394 -0.42 6.58 18.88
N LEU A 395 -0.88 7.09 20.03
CA LEU A 395 -0.19 6.93 21.31
C LEU A 395 -0.30 5.50 21.85
N ALA A 396 -1.45 4.85 21.67
CA ALA A 396 -1.62 3.45 22.03
C ALA A 396 -0.73 2.54 21.17
N GLU A 397 -0.72 2.77 19.86
CA GLU A 397 0.12 2.08 18.90
C GLU A 397 1.61 2.28 19.19
N ALA A 398 2.04 3.51 19.54
CA ALA A 398 3.41 3.77 19.96
C ALA A 398 3.81 2.95 21.20
N ALA A 399 2.93 2.85 22.19
CA ALA A 399 3.20 2.03 23.37
C ALA A 399 3.32 0.54 23.01
N PHE A 400 2.48 0.06 22.10
CA PHE A 400 2.59 -1.29 21.56
C PHE A 400 3.93 -1.52 20.83
N LEU A 401 4.33 -0.62 19.93
CA LEU A 401 5.62 -0.68 19.23
C LEU A 401 6.84 -0.60 20.17
N ILE A 402 6.77 0.19 21.25
CA ILE A 402 7.78 0.17 22.32
C ILE A 402 7.90 -1.23 22.93
N GLY A 403 6.76 -1.90 23.15
CA GLY A 403 6.72 -3.30 23.58
C GLY A 403 7.39 -4.26 22.62
N LEU A 404 7.16 -4.06 21.31
CA LEU A 404 7.81 -4.85 20.26
C LEU A 404 9.33 -4.63 20.26
N GLU A 405 9.78 -3.38 20.35
CA GLU A 405 11.19 -3.03 20.38
C GLU A 405 11.93 -3.64 21.57
N LYS A 406 11.31 -3.61 22.76
CA LYS A 406 11.83 -4.29 23.97
C LYS A 406 11.97 -5.81 23.78
N ASN A 407 11.10 -6.40 22.96
CA ASN A 407 11.08 -7.82 22.67
C ASN A 407 11.63 -8.13 21.26
N SER A 408 12.51 -7.27 20.74
CA SER A 408 13.15 -7.46 19.42
C SER A 408 14.06 -8.68 19.33
N ASP A 409 14.33 -9.35 20.46
CA ASP A 409 14.93 -10.68 20.50
C ASP A 409 14.01 -11.76 19.94
N VAL A 410 12.69 -11.58 20.00
CA VAL A 410 11.68 -12.51 19.44
C VAL A 410 10.85 -11.88 18.32
N VAL A 411 10.56 -10.59 18.37
CA VAL A 411 9.81 -9.85 17.33
C VAL A 411 10.77 -9.35 16.25
N GLN A 412 10.58 -9.80 15.02
CA GLN A 412 11.48 -9.50 13.90
C GLN A 412 10.95 -8.42 12.97
N MET A 413 9.64 -8.35 12.76
CA MET A 413 9.00 -7.42 11.82
C MET A 413 7.67 -6.93 12.38
N ALA A 414 7.30 -5.69 12.04
CA ALA A 414 5.99 -5.12 12.36
C ALA A 414 5.57 -4.13 11.28
N CYS A 415 4.31 -4.16 10.83
CA CYS A 415 3.76 -3.15 9.93
C CYS A 415 2.33 -2.77 10.28
N TYR A 416 2.05 -1.46 10.15
CA TYR A 416 0.73 -0.90 10.32
C TYR A 416 -0.16 -1.31 9.14
N ALA A 417 -1.44 -1.53 9.40
CA ALA A 417 -2.42 -1.79 8.35
C ALA A 417 -3.78 -1.12 8.66
N PRO A 418 -4.47 -0.57 7.63
CA PRO A 418 -4.03 -0.43 6.25
C PRO A 418 -3.16 0.82 6.02
N LEU A 419 -2.37 0.79 4.93
CA LEU A 419 -1.36 1.82 4.64
C LEU A 419 -1.94 3.05 3.93
N PHE A 420 -2.89 2.85 3.00
CA PHE A 420 -3.38 3.88 2.09
C PHE A 420 -4.90 3.85 2.01
N VAL A 421 -5.50 5.04 1.96
CA VAL A 421 -6.92 5.20 1.64
C VAL A 421 -7.17 6.42 0.76
N ASN A 422 -8.05 6.24 -0.24
CA ASN A 422 -8.64 7.36 -0.95
C ASN A 422 -9.83 7.87 -0.12
N ASP A 423 -9.82 9.15 0.25
CA ASP A 423 -10.82 9.74 1.13
C ASP A 423 -12.26 9.65 0.60
N ASN A 424 -12.43 9.46 -0.71
CA ASN A 424 -13.75 9.32 -1.34
C ASN A 424 -14.37 7.93 -1.19
N ASP A 425 -13.61 6.91 -0.78
CA ASP A 425 -14.08 5.52 -0.67
C ASP A 425 -13.42 4.78 0.50
N ARG A 426 -13.78 5.22 1.71
CA ARG A 426 -13.32 4.63 2.96
C ARG A 426 -14.14 3.40 3.32
N VAL A 427 -13.59 2.22 3.08
CA VAL A 427 -14.18 0.92 3.44
C VAL A 427 -13.65 0.37 4.77
N TRP A 428 -12.49 0.85 5.22
CA TRP A 428 -11.87 0.56 6.51
C TRP A 428 -11.34 1.87 7.11
N ASN A 429 -11.30 1.97 8.44
CA ASN A 429 -10.65 3.08 9.13
C ASN A 429 -9.99 2.57 10.42
N PRO A 430 -8.91 3.22 10.87
CA PRO A 430 -8.16 4.29 10.20
C PRO A 430 -7.10 3.75 9.23
N ASP A 431 -6.39 4.66 8.54
CA ASP A 431 -5.29 4.35 7.63
C ASP A 431 -4.09 5.27 7.90
N ALA A 432 -2.89 4.85 7.52
CA ALA A 432 -1.70 5.68 7.73
C ALA A 432 -1.69 6.91 6.80
N ILE A 433 -1.94 6.72 5.50
CA ILE A 433 -1.83 7.77 4.48
C ILE A 433 -3.18 7.96 3.79
N VAL A 434 -3.72 9.17 3.89
CA VAL A 434 -4.97 9.55 3.25
C VAL A 434 -4.66 10.39 2.02
N PHE A 435 -5.32 10.11 0.90
CA PHE A 435 -5.15 10.88 -0.32
C PHE A 435 -6.46 11.10 -1.08
N ASN A 436 -6.46 12.07 -1.98
CA ASN A 436 -7.47 12.23 -3.02
C ASN A 436 -6.75 12.45 -4.37
N SER A 437 -7.42 12.91 -5.42
CA SER A 437 -6.81 13.09 -6.75
C SER A 437 -5.53 13.94 -6.75
N TRP A 438 -5.35 14.86 -5.80
CA TRP A 438 -4.26 15.86 -5.82
C TRP A 438 -3.59 16.17 -4.48
N GLN A 439 -4.20 15.80 -3.36
CA GLN A 439 -3.67 15.98 -2.01
C GLN A 439 -3.37 14.64 -1.37
N GLN A 440 -2.59 14.72 -0.30
CA GLN A 440 -2.29 13.62 0.60
C GLN A 440 -1.88 14.19 1.96
N TYR A 441 -2.12 13.44 3.03
CA TYR A 441 -1.60 13.71 4.36
C TYR A 441 -1.36 12.41 5.12
N GLY A 442 -0.45 12.45 6.09
CA GLY A 442 -0.24 11.35 7.04
C GLY A 442 -1.11 11.55 8.27
N THR A 443 -1.77 10.50 8.74
CA THR A 443 -2.46 10.51 10.04
C THR A 443 -1.45 10.59 11.19
N PRO A 444 -1.87 10.90 12.43
CA PRO A 444 -1.04 10.77 13.62
C PRO A 444 -0.31 9.41 13.69
N SER A 445 -0.95 8.32 13.27
CA SER A 445 -0.34 6.98 13.21
C SER A 445 0.79 6.87 12.17
N TYR A 446 0.67 7.52 11.00
CA TYR A 446 1.80 7.65 10.05
C TYR A 446 2.98 8.40 10.68
N TRP A 447 2.71 9.54 11.31
CA TRP A 447 3.74 10.36 11.93
C TRP A 447 4.39 9.69 13.14
N MET A 448 3.62 8.91 13.90
CA MET A 448 4.13 8.13 15.02
C MET A 448 5.14 7.08 14.58
N GLN A 449 4.91 6.41 13.44
CA GLN A 449 5.87 5.43 12.91
C GLN A 449 7.27 6.04 12.67
N THR A 450 7.36 7.35 12.44
CA THR A 450 8.65 8.04 12.24
C THR A 450 9.59 7.95 13.45
N TYR A 451 9.06 7.72 14.65
CA TYR A 451 9.85 7.51 15.87
C TYR A 451 10.64 6.18 15.87
N PHE A 452 10.24 5.25 14.99
CA PHE A 452 10.76 3.88 14.92
C PHE A 452 11.58 3.60 13.66
N ARG A 453 11.83 4.61 12.80
CA ARG A 453 12.63 4.49 11.57
C ARG A 453 14.01 3.88 11.84
N GLU A 454 14.67 4.35 12.89
CA GLU A 454 16.02 3.93 13.28
C GLU A 454 16.03 2.69 14.19
N SER A 455 14.87 2.11 14.53
CA SER A 455 14.80 0.90 15.36
C SER A 455 15.42 -0.33 14.67
N SER A 456 15.29 -0.42 13.35
CA SER A 456 15.89 -1.53 12.60
C SER A 456 17.41 -1.35 12.47
N GLY A 457 18.17 -2.28 13.05
CA GLY A 457 19.63 -2.24 13.07
C GLY A 457 20.22 -1.49 14.28
N ALA A 458 19.37 -0.90 15.14
CA ALA A 458 19.81 -0.34 16.41
C ALA A 458 20.04 -1.39 17.49
N MET A 459 20.77 -1.00 18.53
CA MET A 459 20.97 -1.80 19.74
C MET A 459 19.95 -1.41 20.82
N ILE A 460 19.15 -2.35 21.28
CA ILE A 460 18.19 -2.15 22.37
C ILE A 460 18.88 -2.18 23.74
N HIS A 461 18.49 -1.28 24.63
CA HIS A 461 19.00 -1.17 26.00
C HIS A 461 17.92 -1.46 27.04
N PRO A 462 18.27 -2.10 28.17
CA PRO A 462 17.35 -2.25 29.29
C PRO A 462 16.91 -0.88 29.83
N ILE A 463 15.60 -0.74 30.07
CA ILE A 463 15.01 0.46 30.66
C ILE A 463 14.06 0.08 31.79
N MET A 464 14.08 0.86 32.88
CA MET A 464 13.19 0.69 34.02
C MET A 464 12.46 2.00 34.28
N ILE A 465 11.13 1.93 34.39
CA ILE A 465 10.29 3.07 34.77
C ILE A 465 9.91 2.91 36.25
N SER A 466 10.41 3.80 37.09
CA SER A 466 10.02 3.89 38.51
C SER A 466 9.15 5.12 38.72
N SER A 467 7.83 4.97 38.56
CA SER A 467 6.85 6.04 38.70
C SER A 467 5.53 5.50 39.21
N SER A 468 4.78 6.28 39.99
CA SER A 468 3.39 5.95 40.36
C SER A 468 2.44 5.95 39.16
N TYR A 469 2.87 6.48 38.01
CA TYR A 469 2.12 6.50 36.75
C TYR A 469 2.57 5.40 35.77
N SER A 470 3.43 4.45 36.20
CA SER A 470 4.05 3.44 35.33
C SER A 470 3.06 2.68 34.44
N ASP A 471 1.84 2.45 34.93
CA ASP A 471 0.82 1.70 34.19
C ASP A 471 0.41 2.43 32.91
N LEU A 472 0.45 3.78 32.91
CA LEU A 472 0.12 4.65 31.78
C LEU A 472 1.35 5.16 31.01
N LEU A 473 2.53 4.64 31.32
CA LEU A 473 3.77 4.95 30.61
C LEU A 473 4.28 3.74 29.84
N ALA A 474 4.91 3.98 28.69
CA ALA A 474 5.73 3.00 27.99
C ALA A 474 7.05 3.66 27.61
N ALA A 475 8.17 2.93 27.72
CA ALA A 475 9.46 3.45 27.31
C ALA A 475 10.36 2.38 26.72
N SER A 476 11.21 2.79 25.78
CA SER A 476 12.31 2.00 25.24
C SER A 476 13.54 2.89 25.04
N ALA A 477 14.72 2.28 25.00
CA ALA A 477 15.96 2.99 24.75
C ALA A 477 16.79 2.23 23.72
N ILE A 478 17.22 2.90 22.65
CA ILE A 478 18.06 2.31 21.62
C ILE A 478 19.31 3.15 21.38
N THR A 479 20.41 2.52 21.01
CA THR A 479 21.54 3.21 20.38
C THR A 479 21.49 2.97 18.89
N TRP A 480 21.53 4.06 18.14
CA TRP A 480 21.59 4.06 16.68
C TRP A 480 22.67 5.06 16.22
N GLN A 481 23.09 4.94 14.98
CA GLN A 481 24.16 5.76 14.42
C GLN A 481 23.69 6.36 13.09
N ASP A 482 23.91 7.67 12.92
CA ASP A 482 23.76 8.35 11.63
C ASP A 482 25.10 8.36 10.87
N ALA A 483 25.25 9.20 9.84
CA ALA A 483 26.49 9.24 9.07
C ALA A 483 27.72 9.70 9.89
N GLU A 484 27.53 10.43 10.99
CA GLU A 484 28.59 11.16 11.69
C GLU A 484 28.59 10.93 13.21
N ASN A 485 27.44 10.65 13.83
CA ASN A 485 27.24 10.63 15.27
C ASN A 485 26.48 9.38 15.71
N THR A 486 26.76 8.96 16.95
CA THR A 486 26.00 7.91 17.63
C THR A 486 25.02 8.57 18.60
N PHE A 487 23.79 8.08 18.67
CA PHE A 487 22.75 8.60 19.55
C PHE A 487 22.23 7.53 20.49
N LEU A 488 22.05 7.87 21.76
CA LEU A 488 21.14 7.16 22.65
C LEU A 488 19.75 7.81 22.52
N ARG A 489 18.81 7.11 21.90
CA ARG A 489 17.41 7.52 21.79
C ARG A 489 16.60 6.89 22.91
N VAL A 490 15.96 7.71 23.73
CA VAL A 490 14.97 7.28 24.74
C VAL A 490 13.58 7.70 24.26
N LYS A 491 12.72 6.72 23.99
CA LYS A 491 11.31 6.96 23.63
C LYS A 491 10.43 6.76 24.85
N ILE A 492 9.53 7.69 25.11
CA ILE A 492 8.58 7.60 26.21
C ILE A 492 7.20 8.00 25.68
N VAL A 493 6.20 7.18 25.98
CA VAL A 493 4.78 7.48 25.78
C VAL A 493 4.17 7.78 27.14
N ASN A 494 3.44 8.88 27.23
CA ASN A 494 2.52 9.17 28.32
C ASN A 494 1.08 9.07 27.80
N PHE A 495 0.41 7.98 28.14
CA PHE A 495 -0.99 7.72 27.80
C PHE A 495 -1.97 8.25 28.86
N GLY A 496 -1.46 8.95 29.87
CA GLY A 496 -2.25 9.47 30.98
C GLY A 496 -2.65 10.95 30.83
N PRO A 497 -3.67 11.38 31.62
CA PRO A 497 -4.19 12.76 31.60
C PRO A 497 -3.29 13.77 32.31
N ASN A 498 -2.27 13.33 33.03
CA ASN A 498 -1.43 14.19 33.85
C ASN A 498 -0.04 14.34 33.23
N ALA A 499 0.52 15.54 33.31
CA ALA A 499 1.94 15.72 33.07
C ALA A 499 2.74 15.00 34.16
N VAL A 500 3.85 14.36 33.77
CA VAL A 500 4.71 13.59 34.69
C VAL A 500 6.13 14.15 34.63
N ASN A 501 6.66 14.56 35.78
CA ASN A 501 8.08 14.88 35.89
C ASN A 501 8.89 13.59 36.00
N LEU A 502 9.76 13.35 35.03
CA LEU A 502 10.63 12.18 34.99
C LEU A 502 12.09 12.62 35.11
N THR A 503 12.89 11.82 35.79
CA THR A 503 14.35 11.90 35.70
C THR A 503 14.81 10.76 34.79
N ILE A 504 15.40 11.10 33.65
CA ILE A 504 16.03 10.13 32.77
C ILE A 504 17.49 10.04 33.21
N SER A 505 17.89 8.85 33.64
CA SER A 505 19.27 8.55 34.03
C SER A 505 19.80 7.39 33.19
N SER A 506 20.90 7.63 32.51
CA SER A 506 21.70 6.63 31.80
C SER A 506 22.97 6.35 32.59
N SER A 507 23.44 5.10 32.54
CA SER A 507 24.66 4.67 33.23
C SER A 507 25.45 3.73 32.33
N GLY A 508 26.78 3.75 32.46
CA GLY A 508 27.64 2.94 31.61
C GLY A 508 27.86 3.48 30.19
N LEU A 509 27.53 4.76 29.95
CA LEU A 509 27.94 5.43 28.72
C LEU A 509 29.48 5.55 28.70
N GLN A 510 30.11 5.06 27.65
CA GLN A 510 31.56 5.22 27.43
C GLN A 510 31.92 6.60 26.87
N ALA A 511 30.89 7.30 26.37
CA ALA A 511 30.94 8.56 25.66
C ALA A 511 30.13 9.60 26.44
N GLY A 512 30.56 10.87 26.39
CA GLY A 512 29.81 11.97 26.99
C GLY A 512 28.53 12.28 26.20
N VAL A 513 27.68 13.17 26.71
CA VAL A 513 26.52 13.68 25.98
C VAL A 513 26.84 15.05 25.38
N ASP A 514 26.72 15.18 24.06
CA ASP A 514 26.85 16.46 23.34
C ASP A 514 25.49 17.17 23.28
N THR A 515 25.33 18.16 24.15
CA THR A 515 24.11 18.97 24.24
C THR A 515 23.80 19.73 22.96
N ALA A 516 24.81 20.16 22.21
CA ALA A 516 24.61 20.97 21.00
C ALA A 516 24.00 20.17 19.84
N LYS A 517 24.13 18.83 19.89
CA LYS A 517 23.57 17.91 18.89
C LYS A 517 22.39 17.10 19.39
N SER A 518 22.02 17.25 20.66
CA SER A 518 20.93 16.50 21.28
C SER A 518 19.59 17.20 21.03
N THR A 519 18.55 16.41 20.74
CA THR A 519 17.23 16.92 20.38
C THR A 519 16.12 16.19 21.13
N VAL A 520 14.96 16.82 21.23
CA VAL A 520 13.72 16.17 21.64
C VAL A 520 12.67 16.33 20.54
N THR A 521 11.98 15.24 20.21
CA THR A 521 10.87 15.25 19.25
C THR A 521 9.58 14.85 19.95
N VAL A 522 8.56 15.70 19.89
CA VAL A 522 7.29 15.51 20.59
C VAL A 522 6.13 15.43 19.60
N LEU A 523 5.25 14.45 19.77
CA LEU A 523 3.97 14.35 19.07
C LEU A 523 2.86 14.35 20.13
N THR A 524 2.00 15.36 20.04
CA THR A 524 0.90 15.63 20.97
C THR A 524 -0.06 16.63 20.32
N SER A 525 -1.20 16.90 20.98
CA SER A 525 -2.14 17.94 20.58
C SER A 525 -2.96 18.42 21.77
N SER A 526 -3.75 19.47 21.56
CA SER A 526 -4.65 20.00 22.58
C SER A 526 -5.84 19.09 22.90
N ASN A 527 -6.24 18.22 21.97
CA ASN A 527 -7.31 17.24 22.15
C ASN A 527 -6.83 15.83 21.72
N LEU A 528 -7.19 14.82 22.52
CA LEU A 528 -6.91 13.42 22.27
C LEU A 528 -7.45 12.87 20.97
N LEU A 529 -8.59 13.39 20.53
CA LEU A 529 -9.25 12.98 19.29
C LEU A 529 -8.89 13.89 18.12
N ASP A 530 -7.83 14.69 18.23
CA ASP A 530 -7.35 15.46 17.09
C ASP A 530 -6.80 14.53 16.00
N GLU A 531 -7.19 14.83 14.76
CA GLU A 531 -6.82 14.12 13.53
C GLU A 531 -6.25 15.13 12.53
N ASN A 532 -5.46 14.62 11.57
CA ASN A 532 -5.08 15.38 10.39
C ASN A 532 -6.18 15.30 9.33
N SER A 533 -6.29 16.34 8.49
CA SER A 533 -7.28 16.43 7.40
C SER A 533 -6.71 17.21 6.22
N PHE A 534 -7.38 17.24 5.07
CA PHE A 534 -6.93 18.08 3.95
C PHE A 534 -6.90 19.58 4.27
N SER A 535 -7.73 20.07 5.20
CA SER A 535 -7.71 21.47 5.65
C SER A 535 -6.63 21.76 6.69
N GLU A 536 -6.27 20.77 7.50
CA GLU A 536 -5.23 20.86 8.52
C GLU A 536 -4.31 19.61 8.45
N PRO A 537 -3.49 19.46 7.39
CA PRO A 537 -2.76 18.22 7.13
C PRO A 537 -1.63 17.96 8.14
N ASN A 538 -1.23 18.99 8.88
CA ASN A 538 -0.15 18.96 9.87
C ASN A 538 -0.64 19.35 11.27
N LYS A 539 -1.91 19.07 11.61
CA LYS A 539 -2.48 19.40 12.93
C LYS A 539 -1.76 18.67 14.06
N VAL A 540 -1.50 17.38 13.85
CA VAL A 540 -0.81 16.48 14.78
C VAL A 540 0.36 15.86 14.03
N VAL A 541 1.55 16.44 14.25
CA VAL A 541 2.81 16.02 13.63
C VAL A 541 3.94 16.07 14.67
N PRO A 542 5.06 15.37 14.46
CA PRO A 542 6.20 15.43 15.36
C PRO A 542 6.87 16.80 15.25
N VAL A 543 7.15 17.42 16.40
CA VAL A 543 7.86 18.70 16.50
C VAL A 543 9.19 18.46 17.20
N ALA A 544 10.28 18.67 16.47
CA ALA A 544 11.64 18.57 16.99
C ALA A 544 12.13 19.92 17.54
N SER A 545 12.86 19.89 18.64
CA SER A 545 13.53 21.04 19.24
C SER A 545 14.86 20.65 19.88
N GLU A 546 15.71 21.64 20.16
CA GLU A 546 16.96 21.46 20.88
C GLU A 546 16.70 20.96 22.31
N LEU A 547 17.61 20.11 22.83
CA LEU A 547 17.56 19.60 24.20
C LEU A 547 18.73 20.18 25.03
N PRO A 548 18.67 21.44 25.47
CA PRO A 548 19.80 22.15 26.07
C PRO A 548 20.24 21.58 27.43
N ASN A 549 19.38 20.81 28.10
CA ASN A 549 19.66 20.11 29.35
C ASN A 549 20.02 18.64 29.15
N ALA A 550 20.32 18.22 27.91
CA ALA A 550 20.77 16.86 27.62
C ALA A 550 22.00 16.50 28.48
N ALA A 551 21.90 15.40 29.20
CA ALA A 551 22.95 14.93 30.08
C ALA A 551 22.73 13.44 30.36
N GLU A 552 23.74 12.78 30.94
CA GLU A 552 23.61 11.42 31.45
C GLU A 552 22.43 11.29 32.42
N GLN A 553 22.20 12.33 33.22
CA GLN A 553 21.05 12.47 34.10
C GLN A 553 20.37 13.82 33.84
N MET A 554 19.11 13.79 33.40
CA MET A 554 18.33 14.99 33.10
C MET A 554 16.90 14.87 33.62
N GLN A 555 16.32 16.01 34.00
CA GLN A 555 14.90 16.10 34.33
C GLN A 555 14.11 16.56 33.11
N VAL A 556 12.98 15.92 32.87
CA VAL A 556 12.08 16.24 31.77
C VAL A 556 10.64 16.30 32.27
N LEU A 557 9.90 17.29 31.79
CA LEU A 557 8.45 17.34 31.95
C LEU A 557 7.82 16.61 30.77
N HIS A 558 7.21 15.46 31.03
CA HIS A 558 6.49 14.71 30.01
C HIS A 558 5.02 15.13 30.02
N PHE A 559 4.57 15.79 28.94
CA PHE A 559 3.20 16.25 28.82
C PHE A 559 2.18 15.09 28.82
N PRO A 560 0.92 15.32 29.23
CA PRO A 560 -0.13 14.34 29.08
C PRO A 560 -0.32 13.99 27.60
N TYR A 561 -0.76 12.78 27.32
CA TYR A 561 -1.11 12.32 25.97
C TYR A 561 -0.09 12.73 24.90
N SER A 562 1.12 12.22 25.06
CA SER A 562 2.23 12.55 24.17
C SER A 562 3.19 11.38 24.03
N ILE A 563 3.92 11.38 22.92
CA ILE A 563 5.15 10.60 22.74
C ILE A 563 6.32 11.55 22.56
N CYS A 564 7.39 11.29 23.31
CA CYS A 564 8.65 12.02 23.23
C CYS A 564 9.78 11.07 22.83
N SER A 565 10.63 11.50 21.89
CA SER A 565 11.93 10.90 21.60
C SER A 565 13.00 11.86 22.09
N PHE A 566 13.81 11.43 23.05
CA PHE A 566 14.99 12.17 23.50
C PHE A 566 16.22 11.56 22.83
N ASP A 567 16.80 12.27 21.89
CA ASP A 567 17.97 11.86 21.11
C ASP A 567 19.22 12.50 21.72
N LEU A 568 19.96 11.73 22.51
CA LEU A 568 21.20 12.15 23.16
C LEU A 568 22.39 11.81 22.27
N ALA A 569 23.03 12.83 21.69
CA ALA A 569 24.24 12.64 20.91
C ALA A 569 25.41 12.22 21.82
N LEU A 570 26.10 11.14 21.46
CA LEU A 570 27.20 10.57 22.22
C LEU A 570 28.55 11.02 21.61
N VAL A 571 29.48 11.46 22.45
CA VAL A 571 30.84 11.95 22.08
C VAL A 571 32.00 11.15 22.64
#